data_AF-A0A7X7V4G9-F1
#
_entry.id   AF-A0A7X7V4G9-F1
#
_cell.length_a   1.000
_cell.length_b   1.000
_cell.length_c   1.000
_cell.angle_alpha   90.00
_cell.angle_beta   90.00
_cell.angle_gamma   90.00
#
_symmetry.space_group_name_H-M   'P 1'
#
loop_
_entity.id
_entity.type
_entity.pdbx_description
1 polymer ?
#
loop_
_entity_poly.entity_id
_entity_poly.type
_entity_poly.pdbx_seq_one_letter_code
_entity_poly.pdbx_strand_id
1 'polypeptide(L)'
;MKRRAGFTLGELLVTVAIVGCLTAVSIPVFSWIVENNKESSDKNYIAAAKTSYLAECAIDKDFSKNRQYYNAETGEFSTTRADIAGYGQGTAAGEDPVSHVGQLLTCTIADGSVIATWTNTSLKNETVNNQNPALYVSKNLSSDFASTVKHYDNATYSLNSGDTSNVNVQALSAELYKAFPDTAIASWKVTLESALTTYTITITDVDISGLKAGDKVKVIRYNPLKGTYTAAYVAVASYTDANGRSYNALNISSTLPHNMIWEEIGKSEKLQDKIKGNYKEIVDFYNAYPDTEQ
;
A
#
# COMPACT_ATOMS: atom_id res chain seq x y z
N MET A 1 44.89 -58.20 16.04
CA MET A 1 43.87 -57.14 16.16
C MET A 1 44.52 -55.80 15.81
N LYS A 2 44.24 -55.20 14.64
CA LYS A 2 44.81 -53.89 14.26
C LYS A 2 44.11 -52.79 15.08
N ARG A 3 44.84 -52.06 15.93
CA ARG A 3 44.30 -50.86 16.61
C ARG A 3 44.06 -49.79 15.55
N ARG A 4 42.82 -49.32 15.43
CA ARG A 4 42.51 -48.13 14.62
C ARG A 4 42.97 -46.92 15.44
N ALA A 5 43.87 -46.12 14.88
CA ALA A 5 44.23 -44.84 15.49
C ALA A 5 42.99 -43.95 15.49
N GLY A 6 42.50 -43.58 16.68
CA GLY A 6 41.45 -42.58 16.83
C GLY A 6 42.04 -41.18 16.86
N PHE A 7 41.26 -40.17 16.46
CA PHE A 7 41.63 -38.76 16.56
C PHE A 7 41.93 -38.38 18.02
N THR A 8 43.01 -37.63 18.22
CA THR A 8 43.35 -37.05 19.53
C THR A 8 42.50 -35.79 19.80
N LEU A 9 42.29 -35.48 21.08
CA LEU A 9 41.54 -34.28 21.50
C LEU A 9 42.18 -32.98 20.94
N GLY A 10 43.51 -32.93 20.87
CA GLY A 10 44.25 -31.79 20.34
C GLY A 10 44.06 -31.58 18.84
N GLU A 11 44.05 -32.66 18.05
CA GLU A 11 43.78 -32.59 16.60
C GLU A 11 42.36 -32.06 16.32
N LEU A 12 41.38 -32.52 17.10
CA LEU A 12 40.01 -32.02 16.99
C LEU A 12 39.94 -30.53 17.36
N LEU A 13 40.61 -30.12 18.43
CA LEU A 13 40.58 -28.73 18.92
C LEU A 13 41.17 -27.74 17.91
N VAL A 14 42.33 -28.04 17.32
CA VAL A 14 42.94 -27.18 16.31
C VAL A 14 42.08 -27.12 15.04
N THR A 15 41.49 -28.24 14.63
CA THR A 15 40.60 -28.28 13.46
C THR A 15 39.39 -27.38 13.66
N VAL A 16 38.73 -27.47 14.82
CA VAL A 16 37.58 -26.62 15.14
C VAL A 16 37.97 -25.14 15.20
N ALA A 17 39.15 -24.82 15.75
CA ALA A 17 39.64 -23.44 15.79
C ALA A 17 39.85 -22.85 14.39
N ILE A 18 40.47 -23.61 13.48
CA ILE A 18 40.69 -23.17 12.10
C ILE A 18 39.35 -22.98 11.36
N VAL A 19 38.43 -23.94 11.48
CA VAL A 19 37.09 -23.83 10.88
C VAL A 19 36.34 -22.61 11.43
N GLY A 20 36.43 -22.34 12.75
CA GLY A 20 35.81 -21.17 13.37
C GLY A 20 36.34 -19.84 12.82
N CYS A 21 37.65 -19.72 12.61
CA CYS A 21 38.22 -18.52 12.00
C CYS A 21 37.77 -18.34 10.54
N LEU A 22 37.73 -19.42 9.75
CA LEU A 22 37.30 -19.37 8.35
C LEU A 22 35.81 -19.02 8.24
N THR A 23 34.95 -19.62 9.06
CA THR A 23 33.51 -19.35 9.04
C THR A 23 33.20 -17.91 9.46
N ALA A 24 33.92 -17.37 10.43
CA ALA A 24 33.73 -15.99 10.89
C ALA A 24 33.93 -14.95 9.78
N VAL A 25 34.92 -15.15 8.91
CA VAL A 25 35.19 -14.25 7.77
C VAL A 25 34.27 -14.57 6.58
N SER A 26 33.93 -15.85 6.39
CA SER A 26 33.17 -16.30 5.21
C SER A 26 31.68 -15.95 5.27
N ILE A 27 31.05 -15.96 6.46
CA ILE A 27 29.60 -15.72 6.58
C ILE A 27 29.20 -14.33 6.07
N PRO A 28 29.83 -13.21 6.50
CA PRO A 28 29.44 -11.88 6.02
C PRO A 28 29.64 -11.70 4.52
N VAL A 29 30.76 -12.23 3.98
CA VAL A 29 31.07 -12.16 2.55
C VAL A 29 30.05 -12.94 1.73
N PHE A 30 29.72 -14.16 2.17
CA PHE A 30 28.73 -14.97 1.48
C PHE A 30 27.34 -14.32 1.50
N SER A 31 26.95 -13.71 2.62
CA SER A 31 25.69 -12.96 2.71
C SER A 31 25.63 -11.82 1.70
N TRP A 32 26.71 -11.04 1.55
CA TRP A 32 26.77 -9.96 0.55
C TRP A 32 26.70 -10.49 -0.89
N ILE A 33 27.39 -11.60 -1.20
CA ILE A 33 27.34 -12.23 -2.53
C ILE A 33 25.92 -12.72 -2.86
N VAL A 34 25.26 -13.38 -1.91
CA VAL A 34 23.87 -13.84 -2.07
C VAL A 34 22.96 -12.65 -2.36
N GLU A 35 23.17 -11.54 -1.67
CA GLU A 35 22.35 -10.35 -1.85
C GLU A 35 22.55 -9.70 -3.22
N ASN A 36 23.81 -9.54 -3.64
CA ASN A 36 24.13 -9.03 -4.96
C ASN A 36 23.58 -9.91 -6.10
N ASN A 37 23.49 -11.23 -5.89
CA ASN A 37 22.86 -12.14 -6.86
C ASN A 37 21.35 -11.94 -6.97
N LYS A 38 20.67 -11.64 -5.86
CA LYS A 38 19.23 -11.30 -5.87
C LYS A 38 18.99 -9.99 -6.61
N GLU A 39 19.78 -8.95 -6.32
CA GLU A 39 19.68 -7.67 -7.04
C GLU A 39 20.03 -7.80 -8.53
N SER A 40 21.00 -8.65 -8.86
CA SER A 40 21.31 -8.97 -10.25
C SER A 40 20.10 -9.61 -10.96
N SER A 41 19.39 -10.50 -10.26
CA SER A 41 18.13 -11.08 -10.76
C SER A 41 17.05 -10.00 -10.96
N ASP A 42 16.92 -9.08 -10.01
CA ASP A 42 16.00 -7.94 -10.10
C ASP A 42 16.31 -7.03 -11.30
N LYS A 43 17.59 -6.73 -11.54
CA LYS A 43 18.04 -5.97 -12.73
C LYS A 43 17.71 -6.69 -14.03
N ASN A 44 17.83 -8.02 -14.06
CA ASN A 44 17.45 -8.83 -15.22
C ASN A 44 15.93 -8.78 -15.48
N TYR A 45 15.11 -8.85 -14.42
CA TYR A 45 13.66 -8.70 -14.56
C TYR A 45 13.29 -7.31 -15.09
N ILE A 46 13.94 -6.25 -14.60
CA ILE A 46 13.74 -4.88 -15.11
C ILE A 46 14.07 -4.79 -16.61
N ALA A 47 15.19 -5.35 -17.03
CA ALA A 47 15.59 -5.35 -18.44
C ALA A 47 14.60 -6.13 -19.33
N ALA A 48 14.16 -7.30 -18.86
CA ALA A 48 13.18 -8.12 -19.56
C ALA A 48 11.83 -7.41 -19.68
N ALA A 49 11.32 -6.84 -18.59
CA ALA A 49 10.07 -6.08 -18.57
C ALA A 49 10.10 -4.92 -19.57
N LYS A 50 11.17 -4.11 -19.55
CA LYS A 50 11.32 -2.98 -20.49
C LYS A 50 11.32 -3.44 -21.95
N THR A 51 12.02 -4.53 -22.24
CA THR A 51 12.13 -5.08 -23.60
C THR A 51 10.79 -5.61 -24.10
N SER A 52 10.10 -6.41 -23.28
CA SER A 52 8.77 -6.93 -23.60
C SER A 52 7.75 -5.82 -23.79
N TYR A 53 7.80 -4.76 -22.96
CA TYR A 53 6.89 -3.63 -23.05
C TYR A 53 7.08 -2.84 -24.35
N LEU A 54 8.34 -2.56 -24.72
CA LEU A 54 8.67 -1.94 -26.01
C LEU A 54 8.17 -2.76 -27.19
N ALA A 55 8.40 -4.07 -27.17
CA ALA A 55 7.96 -4.97 -28.23
C ALA A 55 6.44 -4.96 -28.37
N GLU A 56 5.72 -5.00 -27.25
CA GLU A 56 4.26 -4.98 -27.23
C GLU A 56 3.69 -3.65 -27.74
N CYS A 57 4.23 -2.51 -27.30
CA CYS A 57 3.84 -1.19 -27.80
C CYS A 57 4.09 -1.04 -29.31
N ALA A 58 5.18 -1.62 -29.84
CA ALA A 58 5.50 -1.58 -31.26
C ALA A 58 4.52 -2.39 -32.13
N ILE A 59 3.98 -3.50 -31.60
CA ILE A 59 3.06 -4.38 -32.32
C ILE A 59 1.63 -3.85 -32.30
N ASP A 60 1.11 -3.47 -31.12
CA ASP A 60 -0.31 -3.12 -30.95
C ASP A 60 -0.63 -1.68 -31.41
N LYS A 61 0.39 -0.81 -31.59
CA LYS A 61 0.28 0.64 -31.90
C LYS A 61 -0.65 1.43 -30.97
N ASP A 62 -0.99 0.85 -29.84
CA ASP A 62 -1.96 1.39 -28.89
C ASP A 62 -1.30 1.54 -27.51
N PHE A 63 -0.74 2.72 -27.29
CA PHE A 63 -0.13 3.13 -26.02
C PHE A 63 -1.17 3.35 -24.91
N SER A 64 -2.47 3.21 -25.21
CA SER A 64 -3.54 3.34 -24.22
C SER A 64 -3.84 2.05 -23.47
N LYS A 65 -3.35 0.89 -23.97
CA LYS A 65 -3.43 -0.38 -23.24
C LYS A 65 -2.42 -0.42 -22.11
N ASN A 66 -2.85 0.04 -20.94
CA ASN A 66 -2.21 -0.15 -19.64
C ASN A 66 -2.14 -1.65 -19.24
N ARG A 67 -1.54 -2.51 -20.05
CA ARG A 67 -1.06 -3.81 -19.56
C ARG A 67 0.19 -3.53 -18.73
N GLN A 68 -0.03 -3.28 -17.45
CA GLN A 68 1.02 -2.72 -16.61
C GLN A 68 1.85 -3.81 -15.97
N TYR A 69 1.30 -4.99 -15.68
CA TYR A 69 1.98 -5.97 -14.84
C TYR A 69 2.81 -6.94 -15.67
N TYR A 70 4.14 -6.90 -15.48
CA TYR A 70 5.04 -7.86 -16.09
C TYR A 70 4.99 -9.19 -15.33
N ASN A 71 4.60 -10.27 -16.01
CA ASN A 71 4.67 -11.62 -15.48
C ASN A 71 6.04 -12.24 -15.82
N ALA A 72 6.89 -12.43 -14.81
CA ALA A 72 8.23 -13.00 -15.02
C ALA A 72 8.22 -14.49 -15.39
N GLU A 73 7.12 -15.22 -15.13
CA GLU A 73 6.97 -16.63 -15.49
C GLU A 73 6.67 -16.80 -16.98
N THR A 74 5.76 -15.98 -17.53
CA THR A 74 5.36 -16.05 -18.95
C THR A 74 6.15 -15.12 -19.85
N GLY A 75 6.77 -14.06 -19.30
CA GLY A 75 7.44 -13.01 -20.07
C GLY A 75 6.49 -12.00 -20.72
N GLU A 76 5.21 -12.03 -20.36
CA GLU A 76 4.15 -11.23 -20.97
C GLU A 76 3.58 -10.19 -20.00
N PHE A 77 2.92 -9.17 -20.56
CA PHE A 77 2.21 -8.16 -19.78
C PHE A 77 0.73 -8.50 -19.63
N SER A 78 0.20 -8.29 -18.43
CA SER A 78 -1.21 -8.47 -18.12
C SER A 78 -1.90 -7.15 -17.78
N THR A 79 -3.16 -7.01 -18.18
CA THR A 79 -4.05 -5.93 -17.73
C THR A 79 -4.52 -6.13 -16.29
N THR A 80 -4.44 -7.36 -15.78
CA THR A 80 -4.88 -7.71 -14.44
C THR A 80 -3.75 -8.37 -13.67
N ARG A 81 -3.54 -7.92 -12.43
CA ARG A 81 -2.60 -8.56 -11.52
C ARG A 81 -3.02 -9.99 -11.13
N ALA A 82 -4.32 -10.29 -11.16
CA ALA A 82 -4.84 -11.58 -10.73
C ALA A 82 -3.98 -12.69 -11.33
N ASP A 83 -3.41 -13.52 -10.45
CA ASP A 83 -2.57 -14.68 -10.78
C ASP A 83 -1.07 -14.44 -11.08
N ILE A 84 -0.54 -13.22 -10.95
CA ILE A 84 0.91 -12.97 -11.02
C ILE A 84 1.54 -13.00 -9.62
N ALA A 85 2.43 -13.97 -9.39
CA ALA A 85 3.25 -14.02 -8.19
C ALA A 85 4.34 -12.92 -8.20
N GLY A 86 4.60 -12.31 -7.06
CA GLY A 86 5.73 -11.40 -6.91
C GLY A 86 7.05 -12.16 -7.01
N TYR A 87 8.02 -11.57 -7.70
CA TYR A 87 9.29 -12.22 -8.03
C TYR A 87 10.52 -11.40 -7.66
N GLY A 88 10.37 -10.16 -7.20
CA GLY A 88 11.48 -9.38 -6.68
C GLY A 88 12.14 -10.10 -5.50
N GLN A 89 13.47 -10.06 -5.44
CA GLN A 89 14.25 -10.86 -4.49
C GLN A 89 15.15 -10.02 -3.58
N GLY A 90 15.58 -8.84 -4.03
CA GLY A 90 16.47 -7.95 -3.31
C GLY A 90 15.89 -7.45 -1.99
N THR A 91 16.76 -7.27 -1.02
CA THR A 91 16.49 -6.77 0.34
C THR A 91 17.35 -5.54 0.59
N ALA A 92 17.00 -4.76 1.62
CA ALA A 92 17.76 -3.57 2.01
C ALA A 92 19.17 -3.84 2.58
N ALA A 93 19.63 -5.10 2.56
CA ALA A 93 20.98 -5.49 2.99
C ALA A 93 22.02 -5.40 1.87
N GLY A 94 21.59 -5.15 0.63
CA GLY A 94 22.45 -5.06 -0.55
C GLY A 94 22.90 -3.64 -0.87
N GLU A 95 23.20 -3.40 -2.15
CA GLU A 95 23.54 -2.08 -2.66
C GLU A 95 22.28 -1.22 -2.85
N ASP A 96 21.14 -1.84 -3.16
CA ASP A 96 19.86 -1.16 -3.19
C ASP A 96 19.32 -1.01 -1.76
N PRO A 97 19.11 0.22 -1.25
CA PRO A 97 18.55 0.43 0.08
C PRO A 97 17.08 0.04 0.19
N VAL A 98 16.41 -0.33 -0.92
CA VAL A 98 14.98 -0.66 -0.97
C VAL A 98 14.79 -2.17 -1.15
N SER A 99 13.97 -2.76 -0.29
CA SER A 99 13.57 -4.17 -0.42
C SER A 99 12.52 -4.36 -1.51
N HIS A 100 12.78 -5.27 -2.44
CA HIS A 100 11.89 -5.68 -3.52
C HIS A 100 11.28 -7.07 -3.34
N VAL A 101 11.57 -7.75 -2.23
CA VAL A 101 11.04 -9.09 -1.94
C VAL A 101 9.53 -9.18 -2.20
N GLY A 102 9.15 -10.07 -3.12
CA GLY A 102 7.76 -10.35 -3.43
C GLY A 102 7.03 -9.19 -4.13
N GLN A 103 7.76 -8.20 -4.65
CA GLN A 103 7.21 -7.17 -5.55
C GLN A 103 7.18 -7.69 -6.99
N LEU A 104 6.39 -7.05 -7.85
CA LEU A 104 6.40 -7.27 -9.30
C LEU A 104 6.70 -5.94 -10.00
N LEU A 105 6.98 -5.98 -11.30
CA LEU A 105 7.27 -4.79 -12.09
C LEU A 105 6.05 -4.30 -12.85
N THR A 106 5.94 -2.99 -12.91
CA THR A 106 5.08 -2.27 -13.84
C THR A 106 5.89 -1.45 -14.82
N CYS A 107 5.42 -1.29 -16.06
CA CYS A 107 6.08 -0.46 -17.06
C CYS A 107 5.17 0.66 -17.57
N THR A 108 5.75 1.84 -17.75
CA THR A 108 5.12 3.03 -18.35
C THR A 108 6.08 3.70 -19.32
N ILE A 109 5.56 4.47 -20.28
CA ILE A 109 6.36 5.38 -21.10
C ILE A 109 6.28 6.78 -20.49
N ALA A 110 7.43 7.37 -20.19
CA ALA A 110 7.53 8.79 -19.91
C ALA A 110 8.72 9.35 -20.71
N ASP A 111 8.52 10.52 -21.31
CA ASP A 111 9.56 11.25 -22.06
C ASP A 111 10.29 10.39 -23.12
N GLY A 112 9.56 9.49 -23.79
CA GLY A 112 10.09 8.61 -24.83
C GLY A 112 10.93 7.44 -24.32
N SER A 113 10.98 7.21 -23.01
CA SER A 113 11.70 6.09 -22.38
C SER A 113 10.74 5.18 -21.61
N VAL A 114 11.05 3.89 -21.57
CA VAL A 114 10.31 2.94 -20.73
C VAL A 114 10.86 2.95 -19.32
N ILE A 115 9.99 3.31 -18.38
CA ILE A 115 10.24 3.28 -16.94
C ILE A 115 9.62 2.00 -16.39
N ALA A 116 10.43 1.21 -15.69
CA ALA A 116 9.97 0.05 -14.94
C ALA A 116 9.97 0.40 -13.45
N THR A 117 8.88 0.11 -12.75
CA THR A 117 8.67 0.45 -11.33
C THR A 117 8.26 -0.78 -10.56
N TRP A 118 8.93 -1.06 -9.44
CA TRP A 118 8.51 -2.10 -8.51
C TRP A 118 7.21 -1.71 -7.78
N THR A 119 6.30 -2.66 -7.66
CA THR A 119 4.95 -2.48 -7.11
C THR A 119 4.60 -3.60 -6.14
N ASN A 120 3.77 -3.29 -5.13
CA ASN A 120 3.49 -4.20 -4.02
C ASN A 120 2.38 -5.21 -4.38
N THR A 121 2.62 -6.47 -4.01
CA THR A 121 1.70 -7.60 -4.21
C THR A 121 0.56 -7.68 -3.19
N SER A 122 0.25 -6.63 -2.43
CA SER A 122 -0.96 -6.62 -1.58
C SER A 122 -2.13 -5.85 -2.18
N LEU A 123 -1.91 -5.07 -3.24
CA LEU A 123 -2.90 -4.10 -3.73
C LEU A 123 -3.54 -4.58 -5.04
N LYS A 124 -4.87 -4.50 -5.15
CA LYS A 124 -5.61 -4.77 -6.40
C LYS A 124 -5.75 -3.45 -7.16
N ASN A 125 -5.37 -3.42 -8.44
CA ASN A 125 -5.33 -2.22 -9.29
C ASN A 125 -4.37 -1.12 -8.80
N GLU A 126 -3.07 -1.42 -8.86
CA GLU A 126 -2.08 -0.38 -9.08
C GLU A 126 -2.11 0.03 -10.56
N THR A 127 -3.05 0.88 -10.96
CA THR A 127 -2.83 1.66 -12.18
C THR A 127 -1.83 2.74 -11.81
N VAL A 128 -0.59 2.63 -12.27
CA VAL A 128 0.49 3.60 -11.98
C VAL A 128 0.24 4.88 -12.80
N ASN A 129 -0.74 5.67 -12.38
CA ASN A 129 -1.04 6.99 -12.93
C ASN A 129 -2.15 7.66 -12.10
N ASN A 130 -1.82 8.50 -11.11
CA ASN A 130 -2.67 9.57 -10.53
C ASN A 130 -4.20 9.30 -10.28
N GLN A 131 -4.65 8.05 -10.25
CA GLN A 131 -6.06 7.62 -10.20
C GLN A 131 -6.30 6.65 -9.04
N ASN A 132 -5.25 6.33 -8.28
CA ASN A 132 -5.31 5.56 -7.03
C ASN A 132 -4.83 6.46 -5.87
N PRO A 133 -5.77 7.13 -5.18
CA PRO A 133 -5.45 8.10 -4.15
C PRO A 133 -4.71 7.51 -2.95
N ALA A 134 -4.97 6.26 -2.56
CA ALA A 134 -4.24 5.65 -1.43
C ALA A 134 -2.80 5.28 -1.76
N LEU A 135 -2.50 4.93 -3.03
CA LEU A 135 -1.12 4.77 -3.49
C LEU A 135 -0.39 6.11 -3.60
N TYR A 136 -1.08 7.14 -4.07
CA TYR A 136 -0.51 8.49 -4.12
C TYR A 136 -0.13 8.95 -2.71
N VAL A 137 -1.06 8.81 -1.77
CA VAL A 137 -0.87 9.17 -0.37
C VAL A 137 0.23 8.29 0.26
N SER A 138 0.26 6.97 0.03
CA SER A 138 1.31 6.12 0.60
C SER A 138 2.71 6.35 0.02
N LYS A 139 2.83 6.73 -1.26
CA LYS A 139 4.14 7.03 -1.90
C LYS A 139 4.69 8.40 -1.52
N ASN A 140 3.82 9.38 -1.30
CA ASN A 140 4.22 10.76 -1.02
C ASN A 140 4.31 11.07 0.48
N LEU A 141 3.98 10.11 1.34
CA LEU A 141 4.20 10.19 2.78
C LEU A 141 5.44 9.39 3.19
N SER A 142 6.09 9.82 4.26
CA SER A 142 7.38 9.25 4.69
C SER A 142 7.29 7.75 4.99
N SER A 143 8.43 7.05 4.89
CA SER A 143 8.58 5.61 5.19
C SER A 143 8.16 5.22 6.61
N ASP A 144 7.97 6.19 7.52
CA ASP A 144 7.55 5.99 8.92
C ASP A 144 6.04 6.13 9.15
N PHE A 145 5.22 6.25 8.09
CA PHE A 145 3.78 6.54 8.17
C PHE A 145 3.00 5.58 9.09
N ALA A 146 3.39 4.31 9.20
CA ALA A 146 2.77 3.35 10.12
C ALA A 146 2.96 3.72 11.61
N SER A 147 4.04 4.40 11.97
CA SER A 147 4.27 4.94 13.32
C SER A 147 3.45 6.21 13.58
N THR A 148 3.19 6.97 12.51
CA THR A 148 2.48 8.25 12.49
C THR A 148 0.96 8.12 12.59
N VAL A 149 0.37 7.05 12.04
CA VAL A 149 -1.09 6.81 11.98
C VAL A 149 -1.64 6.20 13.29
N LYS A 150 -0.92 6.32 14.40
CA LYS A 150 -1.39 5.83 15.70
C LYS A 150 -2.30 6.88 16.35
N HIS A 151 -3.58 6.56 16.54
CA HIS A 151 -4.47 7.34 17.40
C HIS A 151 -5.08 6.46 18.51
N TYR A 152 -5.36 7.11 19.64
CA TYR A 152 -5.65 6.56 20.97
C TYR A 152 -7.04 5.91 21.12
N ASP A 153 -7.52 5.16 20.13
CA ASP A 153 -8.65 4.24 20.31
C ASP A 153 -8.12 2.81 20.35
N ASN A 154 -7.47 2.46 21.47
CA ASN A 154 -7.08 1.15 22.05
C ASN A 154 -6.97 -0.13 21.16
N ALA A 155 -6.83 -0.02 19.84
CA ALA A 155 -6.70 -1.08 18.84
C ALA A 155 -6.64 -0.56 17.38
N THR A 156 -7.13 0.65 17.06
CA THR A 156 -7.26 1.12 15.67
C THR A 156 -6.14 2.09 15.26
N TYR A 157 -5.31 1.64 14.33
CA TYR A 157 -4.27 2.45 13.69
C TYR A 157 -4.93 3.42 12.68
N SER A 158 -5.46 4.55 13.14
CA SER A 158 -6.07 5.56 12.27
C SER A 158 -5.67 6.99 12.58
N LEU A 159 -5.76 7.88 11.58
CA LEU A 159 -5.53 9.33 11.68
C LEU A 159 -6.74 10.07 11.09
N ASN A 160 -7.13 11.18 11.69
CA ASN A 160 -8.37 11.90 11.34
C ASN A 160 -8.13 13.40 11.19
N SER A 161 -8.90 14.06 10.32
CA SER A 161 -8.79 15.51 10.08
C SER A 161 -9.06 16.37 11.32
N GLY A 162 -9.85 15.88 12.28
CA GLY A 162 -10.18 16.59 13.51
C GLY A 162 -9.04 16.69 14.54
N ASP A 163 -8.01 15.82 14.44
CA ASP A 163 -6.86 15.78 15.35
C ASP A 163 -5.82 16.87 15.02
N THR A 164 -6.26 18.12 15.01
CA THR A 164 -5.47 19.29 14.56
C THR A 164 -4.22 19.56 15.40
N SER A 165 -4.07 18.94 16.58
CA SER A 165 -2.86 19.05 17.39
C SER A 165 -1.72 18.15 16.89
N ASN A 166 -2.02 17.17 16.03
CA ASN A 166 -1.04 16.28 15.43
C ASN A 166 -0.46 16.90 14.15
N VAL A 167 0.86 17.18 14.16
CA VAL A 167 1.58 17.79 13.03
C VAL A 167 1.43 17.02 11.71
N ASN A 168 1.19 15.71 11.78
CA ASN A 168 1.07 14.86 10.61
C ASN A 168 -0.30 15.01 9.91
N VAL A 169 -1.32 15.52 10.61
CA VAL A 169 -2.63 15.82 10.02
C VAL A 169 -2.52 16.93 8.98
N GLN A 170 -1.67 17.91 9.21
CA GLN A 170 -1.45 19.01 8.26
C GLN A 170 -0.77 18.53 6.98
N ALA A 171 0.32 17.75 7.11
CA ALA A 171 1.03 17.19 5.97
C ALA A 171 0.13 16.25 5.14
N LEU A 172 -0.64 15.39 5.82
CA LEU A 172 -1.55 14.46 5.17
C LEU A 172 -2.70 15.17 4.43
N SER A 173 -3.25 16.24 5.02
CA SER A 173 -4.32 17.02 4.36
C SER A 173 -3.87 17.56 3.00
N ALA A 174 -2.64 18.08 2.92
CA ALA A 174 -2.08 18.59 1.67
C ALA A 174 -1.94 17.50 0.59
N GLU A 175 -1.50 16.30 0.97
CA GLU A 175 -1.39 15.17 0.04
C GLU A 175 -2.75 14.63 -0.41
N LEU A 176 -3.76 14.63 0.47
CA LEU A 176 -5.12 14.22 0.13
C LEU A 176 -5.74 15.14 -0.92
N TYR A 177 -5.55 16.46 -0.83
CA TYR A 177 -6.05 17.38 -1.86
C TYR A 177 -5.45 17.12 -3.25
N LYS A 178 -4.18 16.70 -3.30
CA LYS A 178 -3.54 16.31 -4.57
C LYS A 178 -4.05 14.96 -5.08
N ALA A 179 -4.33 14.04 -4.17
CA ALA A 179 -4.81 12.69 -4.49
C ALA A 179 -6.26 12.65 -4.96
N PHE A 180 -7.07 13.62 -4.55
CA PHE A 180 -8.50 13.74 -4.88
C PHE A 180 -8.83 15.16 -5.40
N PRO A 181 -8.30 15.55 -6.57
CA PRO A 181 -8.39 16.94 -7.04
C PRO A 181 -9.82 17.37 -7.38
N ASP A 182 -10.70 16.42 -7.72
CA ASP A 182 -12.09 16.67 -8.12
C ASP A 182 -13.10 16.51 -6.97
N THR A 183 -12.63 16.25 -5.75
CA THR A 183 -13.48 16.11 -4.57
C THR A 183 -13.16 17.21 -3.57
N ALA A 184 -14.18 17.98 -3.18
CA ALA A 184 -14.05 18.86 -2.02
C ALA A 184 -13.84 17.99 -0.77
N ILE A 185 -12.76 18.25 -0.02
CA ILE A 185 -12.47 17.53 1.23
C ILE A 185 -12.55 18.51 2.38
N ALA A 186 -13.60 18.38 3.19
CA ALA A 186 -13.77 19.10 4.44
C ALA A 186 -13.38 18.24 5.65
N SER A 187 -13.56 16.92 5.58
CA SER A 187 -13.16 15.99 6.64
C SER A 187 -12.70 14.65 6.07
N TRP A 188 -11.79 13.98 6.78
CA TRP A 188 -11.18 12.75 6.30
C TRP A 188 -10.68 11.86 7.45
N LYS A 189 -10.46 10.59 7.10
CA LYS A 189 -9.84 9.57 7.93
C LYS A 189 -8.95 8.67 7.09
N VAL A 190 -7.79 8.32 7.62
CA VAL A 190 -6.93 7.27 7.08
C VAL A 190 -6.79 6.17 8.12
N THR A 191 -7.03 4.93 7.73
CA THR A 191 -6.91 3.77 8.61
C THR A 191 -5.95 2.77 8.02
N LEU A 192 -5.00 2.29 8.82
CA LEU A 192 -4.11 1.21 8.46
C LEU A 192 -4.86 -0.12 8.61
N GLU A 193 -5.00 -0.84 7.50
CA GLU A 193 -5.45 -2.23 7.47
C GLU A 193 -4.25 -3.14 7.80
N SER A 194 -4.50 -4.25 8.50
CA SER A 194 -3.46 -5.12 9.09
C SER A 194 -2.31 -5.51 8.14
N ALA A 195 -1.11 -5.70 8.71
CA ALA A 195 0.22 -5.89 8.07
C ALA A 195 1.00 -4.60 7.69
N LEU A 196 0.80 -3.50 8.43
CA LEU A 196 1.67 -2.30 8.47
C LEU A 196 1.90 -1.53 7.16
N THR A 197 1.24 -1.91 6.06
CA THR A 197 1.61 -1.39 4.72
C THR A 197 0.44 -0.94 3.85
N THR A 198 -0.81 -1.10 4.31
CA THR A 198 -1.99 -0.81 3.48
C THR A 198 -2.99 0.10 4.19
N TYR A 199 -3.49 1.12 3.50
CA TYR A 199 -4.33 2.17 4.10
C TYR A 199 -5.67 2.32 3.40
N THR A 200 -6.77 2.24 4.15
CA THR A 200 -8.07 2.73 3.69
C THR A 200 -8.15 4.23 3.91
N ILE A 201 -8.68 4.94 2.91
CA ILE A 201 -8.87 6.39 2.97
C ILE A 201 -10.35 6.67 2.84
N THR A 202 -10.89 7.42 3.79
CA THR A 202 -12.27 7.88 3.80
C THR A 202 -12.27 9.40 3.78
N ILE A 203 -12.98 10.00 2.83
CA ILE A 203 -13.09 11.46 2.66
C ILE A 203 -14.55 11.89 2.57
N THR A 204 -14.81 13.15 2.90
CA THR A 204 -16.12 13.79 2.73
C THR A 204 -15.97 15.30 2.50
N ASP A 205 -16.91 15.86 1.75
CA ASP A 205 -17.12 17.30 1.57
C ASP A 205 -17.84 17.96 2.77
N VAL A 206 -18.31 17.15 3.74
CA VAL A 206 -19.01 17.62 4.94
C VAL A 206 -18.02 17.97 6.06
N ASP A 207 -18.13 19.18 6.61
CA ASP A 207 -17.42 19.55 7.84
C ASP A 207 -18.09 18.92 9.06
N ILE A 208 -17.39 17.99 9.71
CA ILE A 208 -17.91 17.25 10.87
C ILE A 208 -17.67 17.94 12.21
N SER A 209 -16.97 19.07 12.24
CA SER A 209 -16.54 19.73 13.50
C SER A 209 -17.70 20.16 14.39
N GLY A 210 -18.85 20.53 13.80
CA GLY A 210 -20.06 20.94 14.50
C GLY A 210 -21.12 19.85 14.71
N LEU A 211 -20.87 18.63 14.22
CA LEU A 211 -21.84 17.53 14.28
C LEU A 211 -21.83 16.83 15.64
N LYS A 212 -22.92 16.11 15.95
CA LYS A 212 -23.02 15.33 17.18
C LYS A 212 -22.54 13.90 16.93
N ALA A 213 -21.97 13.28 17.97
CA ALA A 213 -21.64 11.86 17.91
C ALA A 213 -22.90 11.05 17.60
N GLY A 214 -22.82 10.17 16.59
CA GLY A 214 -23.94 9.39 16.06
C GLY A 214 -24.58 9.97 14.79
N ASP A 215 -24.39 11.26 14.49
CA ASP A 215 -24.84 11.82 13.21
C ASP A 215 -24.12 11.13 12.06
N LYS A 216 -24.83 10.79 10.99
CA LYS A 216 -24.24 10.11 9.84
C LYS A 216 -24.03 11.09 8.68
N VAL A 217 -22.85 11.06 8.10
CA VAL A 217 -22.47 11.88 6.94
C VAL A 217 -22.10 11.03 5.75
N LYS A 218 -22.41 11.49 4.54
CA LYS A 218 -21.95 10.82 3.32
C LYS A 218 -20.42 10.85 3.27
N VAL A 219 -19.81 9.78 2.79
CA VAL A 219 -18.37 9.65 2.58
C VAL A 219 -18.08 8.88 1.30
N ILE A 220 -16.88 9.06 0.78
CA ILE A 220 -16.25 8.13 -0.16
C ILE A 220 -15.11 7.43 0.57
N ARG A 221 -15.09 6.10 0.56
CA ARG A 221 -13.95 5.30 1.02
C ARG A 221 -13.28 4.61 -0.14
N TYR A 222 -11.97 4.71 -0.22
CA TYR A 222 -11.14 3.88 -1.08
C TYR A 222 -10.51 2.73 -0.30
N ASN A 223 -10.66 1.50 -0.81
CA ASN A 223 -10.02 0.31 -0.27
C ASN A 223 -8.98 -0.24 -1.27
N PRO A 224 -7.67 -0.11 -0.98
CA PRO A 224 -6.61 -0.52 -1.91
C PRO A 224 -6.43 -2.05 -2.02
N LEU A 225 -6.85 -2.84 -1.02
CA LEU A 225 -6.83 -4.30 -1.11
C LEU A 225 -7.86 -4.81 -2.13
N LYS A 226 -8.97 -4.09 -2.26
CA LYS A 226 -10.03 -4.41 -3.22
C LYS A 226 -9.89 -3.65 -4.53
N GLY A 227 -9.16 -2.53 -4.53
CA GLY A 227 -9.08 -1.62 -5.67
C GLY A 227 -10.40 -0.91 -5.93
N THR A 228 -11.20 -0.68 -4.89
CA THR A 228 -12.59 -0.21 -5.03
C THR A 228 -12.89 0.99 -4.15
N TYR A 229 -13.67 1.90 -4.71
CA TYR A 229 -14.34 2.96 -3.98
C TYR A 229 -15.70 2.49 -3.45
N THR A 230 -16.16 3.09 -2.36
CA THR A 230 -17.48 2.86 -1.79
C THR A 230 -18.03 4.17 -1.27
N ALA A 231 -19.17 4.61 -1.79
CA ALA A 231 -19.96 5.68 -1.22
C ALA A 231 -20.84 5.13 -0.09
N ALA A 232 -20.84 5.79 1.06
CA ALA A 232 -21.55 5.32 2.24
C ALA A 232 -21.95 6.48 3.15
N TYR A 233 -22.84 6.23 4.09
CA TYR A 233 -23.02 7.06 5.27
C TYR A 233 -22.20 6.51 6.43
N VAL A 234 -21.51 7.40 7.14
CA VAL A 234 -20.64 7.06 8.26
C VAL A 234 -20.97 7.91 9.47
N ALA A 235 -21.08 7.26 10.63
CA ALA A 235 -21.33 7.93 11.90
C ALA A 235 -20.13 8.80 12.32
N VAL A 236 -20.41 9.99 12.86
CA VAL A 236 -19.43 10.85 13.53
C VAL A 236 -19.23 10.34 14.96
N ALA A 237 -17.99 10.35 15.44
CA ALA A 237 -17.65 10.11 16.83
C ALA A 237 -16.86 11.27 17.41
N SER A 238 -16.95 11.45 18.72
CA SER A 238 -16.15 12.41 19.47
C SER A 238 -14.99 11.69 20.16
N TYR A 239 -13.80 12.22 19.95
CA TYR A 239 -12.54 11.76 20.52
C TYR A 239 -11.92 12.86 21.38
N THR A 240 -10.93 12.48 22.18
CA THR A 240 -10.11 13.41 22.95
C THR A 240 -8.66 13.17 22.59
N ASP A 241 -7.95 14.22 22.18
CA ASP A 241 -6.54 14.13 21.80
C ASP A 241 -5.61 13.99 23.02
N ALA A 242 -4.31 13.82 22.76
CA ALA A 242 -3.30 13.68 23.82
C ALA A 242 -3.18 14.91 24.74
N ASN A 243 -3.69 16.06 24.31
CA ASN A 243 -3.69 17.31 25.06
C ASN A 243 -5.02 17.57 25.79
N GLY A 244 -5.97 16.62 25.74
CA GLY A 244 -7.27 16.74 26.40
C GLY A 244 -8.31 17.55 25.61
N ARG A 245 -8.04 17.90 24.34
CA ARG A 245 -9.00 18.60 23.47
C ARG A 245 -9.96 17.59 22.84
N SER A 246 -11.26 17.84 23.01
CA SER A 246 -12.28 17.09 22.29
C SER A 246 -12.39 17.52 20.83
N TYR A 247 -12.55 16.55 19.94
CA TYR A 247 -12.72 16.77 18.51
C TYR A 247 -13.59 15.67 17.88
N ASN A 248 -14.17 15.96 16.72
CA ASN A 248 -14.99 15.00 15.98
C ASN A 248 -14.18 14.30 14.88
N ALA A 249 -14.46 13.02 14.64
CA ALA A 249 -13.88 12.24 13.57
C ALA A 249 -14.86 11.22 12.98
N LEU A 250 -14.53 10.72 11.79
CA LEU A 250 -15.31 9.69 11.10
C LEU A 250 -15.14 8.33 11.83
N ASN A 251 -16.21 7.78 12.37
CA ASN A 251 -16.14 6.53 13.13
C ASN A 251 -16.18 5.31 12.21
N ILE A 252 -15.27 4.35 12.41
CA ILE A 252 -15.30 3.02 11.78
C ILE A 252 -14.90 1.95 12.83
N SER A 253 -14.93 2.28 14.13
CA SER A 253 -14.42 1.47 15.24
C SER A 253 -15.43 0.43 15.73
N SER A 254 -14.94 -0.74 16.16
CA SER A 254 -15.64 -2.02 16.32
C SER A 254 -16.50 -2.19 17.58
N THR A 255 -16.85 -1.11 18.29
CA THR A 255 -17.62 -1.19 19.55
C THR A 255 -19.14 -1.11 19.34
N LEU A 256 -19.60 -0.69 18.16
CA LEU A 256 -21.00 -0.74 17.74
C LEU A 256 -21.16 -1.71 16.57
N PRO A 257 -22.36 -2.29 16.36
CA PRO A 257 -22.59 -3.13 15.18
C PRO A 257 -22.40 -2.31 13.90
N HIS A 258 -21.74 -2.91 12.91
CA HIS A 258 -21.25 -2.23 11.70
C HIS A 258 -22.34 -1.42 10.96
N ASN A 259 -23.60 -1.86 10.97
CA ASN A 259 -24.72 -1.17 10.34
C ASN A 259 -25.12 0.16 11.04
N MET A 260 -24.74 0.35 12.30
CA MET A 260 -24.94 1.61 13.02
C MET A 260 -23.83 2.63 12.74
N ILE A 261 -22.69 2.17 12.20
CA ILE A 261 -21.51 2.99 11.95
C ILE A 261 -21.33 3.27 10.45
N TRP A 262 -21.67 2.29 9.62
CA TRP A 262 -21.43 2.29 8.19
C TRP A 262 -22.64 1.74 7.44
N GLU A 263 -23.13 2.54 6.52
CA GLU A 263 -24.22 2.17 5.62
C GLU A 263 -23.84 2.47 4.17
N GLU A 264 -23.61 1.43 3.39
CA GLU A 264 -23.29 1.58 1.97
C GLU A 264 -24.53 2.00 1.18
N ILE A 265 -24.40 3.10 0.44
CA ILE A 265 -25.49 3.69 -0.32
C ILE A 265 -25.94 2.73 -1.43
N GLY A 266 -27.22 2.35 -1.46
CA GLY A 266 -27.76 1.47 -2.51
C GLY A 266 -27.22 0.04 -2.49
N LYS A 267 -26.80 -0.44 -1.31
CA LYS A 267 -26.26 -1.81 -1.14
C LYS A 267 -27.27 -2.89 -1.55
N SER A 268 -28.56 -2.70 -1.26
CA SER A 268 -29.64 -3.63 -1.60
C SER A 268 -29.79 -3.80 -3.12
N GLU A 269 -29.68 -2.72 -3.89
CA GLU A 269 -29.78 -2.78 -5.35
C GLU A 269 -28.44 -3.00 -6.06
N LYS A 270 -27.34 -3.17 -5.31
CA LYS A 270 -25.98 -3.31 -5.84
C LYS A 270 -25.59 -2.16 -6.78
N LEU A 271 -26.05 -0.94 -6.49
CA LEU A 271 -25.88 0.21 -7.39
C LEU A 271 -24.41 0.49 -7.72
N GLN A 272 -23.53 0.23 -6.75
CA GLN A 272 -22.11 0.55 -6.85
C GLN A 272 -21.27 -0.55 -7.52
N ASP A 273 -21.79 -1.76 -7.74
CA ASP A 273 -20.98 -2.92 -8.14
C ASP A 273 -20.25 -2.74 -9.48
N LYS A 274 -20.85 -1.97 -10.39
CA LYS A 274 -20.30 -1.67 -11.72
C LYS A 274 -19.35 -0.48 -11.74
N ILE A 275 -19.53 0.47 -10.81
CA ILE A 275 -18.86 1.77 -10.81
C ILE A 275 -17.74 1.86 -9.75
N LYS A 276 -17.69 0.93 -8.79
CA LYS A 276 -16.73 0.93 -7.67
C LYS A 276 -15.26 0.88 -8.10
N GLY A 277 -14.95 0.51 -9.33
CA GLY A 277 -13.59 0.56 -9.88
C GLY A 277 -13.20 1.91 -10.51
N ASN A 278 -14.15 2.83 -10.68
CA ASN A 278 -13.97 4.10 -11.37
C ASN A 278 -14.20 5.29 -10.41
N TYR A 279 -13.14 6.07 -10.17
CA TYR A 279 -13.19 7.23 -9.28
C TYR A 279 -14.17 8.30 -9.74
N LYS A 280 -14.22 8.60 -11.05
CA LYS A 280 -15.11 9.65 -11.54
C LYS A 280 -16.58 9.25 -11.36
N GLU A 281 -16.91 8.03 -11.73
CA GLU A 281 -18.28 7.51 -11.61
C GLU A 281 -18.74 7.42 -10.15
N ILE A 282 -17.85 7.04 -9.21
CA ILE A 282 -18.22 6.98 -7.79
C ILE A 282 -18.38 8.37 -7.17
N VAL A 283 -17.61 9.37 -7.62
CA VAL A 283 -17.75 10.76 -7.17
C VAL A 283 -19.06 11.34 -7.69
N ASP A 284 -19.37 11.13 -8.97
CA ASP A 284 -20.65 11.56 -9.55
C ASP A 284 -21.84 10.89 -8.84
N PHE A 285 -21.71 9.60 -8.50
CA PHE A 285 -22.69 8.88 -7.69
C PHE A 285 -22.82 9.46 -6.27
N TYR A 286 -21.70 9.69 -5.58
CA TYR A 286 -21.65 10.28 -4.25
C TYR A 286 -22.32 11.67 -4.19
N ASN A 287 -22.06 12.51 -5.19
CA ASN A 287 -22.63 13.86 -5.27
C ASN A 287 -24.15 13.87 -5.49
N ALA A 288 -24.75 12.75 -5.90
CA ALA A 288 -26.19 12.61 -6.10
C ALA A 288 -26.97 12.36 -4.79
N TYR A 289 -26.28 12.13 -3.66
CA TYR A 289 -26.90 11.84 -2.36
C TYR A 289 -26.77 13.01 -1.37
N PRO A 290 -27.73 13.16 -0.44
CA PRO A 290 -27.69 14.23 0.55
C PRO A 290 -26.54 14.07 1.55
N ASP A 291 -26.15 15.18 2.18
CA ASP A 291 -24.99 15.24 3.07
C ASP A 291 -25.14 14.38 4.34
N THR A 292 -26.38 14.23 4.81
CA THR A 292 -26.75 13.44 5.99
C THR A 292 -27.78 12.38 5.64
N GLU A 293 -27.70 11.23 6.30
CA GLU A 293 -28.73 10.18 6.19
C GLU A 293 -30.06 10.71 6.77
N GLN A 294 -31.17 10.50 6.05
CA GLN A 294 -32.52 10.90 6.47
C GLN A 294 -33.20 9.83 7.32
#